data_AF-A0A0T1XPT4-F1
#
_entry.id   AF-A0A0T1XPT4-F1
#
_cell.length_a   1.000
_cell.length_b   1.000
_cell.length_c   1.000
_cell.angle_alpha   90.00
_cell.angle_beta   90.00
_cell.angle_gamma   90.00
#
_symmetry.space_group_name_H-M   'P 1'
#
loop_
_entity.id
_entity.type
_entity.pdbx_description
1 polymer ?
#
loop_
_entity_poly.entity_id
_entity_poly.type
_entity_poly.pdbx_seq_one_letter_code
_entity_poly.pdbx_strand_id
1 'polypeptide(L)'
;MTERRLTVHTKLMAHTAEMLALPHFACRRRDCRRRNACFWHFKGSGEPCCLRNLTPEQRRLFDDLYEQALLVREHGGRNGLMYAWGNAEHRPLQDAGVEIARTIIPPHDKRRFDTFRRDRENPSGPASGGSVDLDNRRDRS
;
A
#
# COMPACT_ATOMS: atom_id res chain seq x y z
N MET A 1 -10.31 12.03 21.24
CA MET A 1 -9.37 11.46 20.24
C MET A 1 -9.71 9.99 20.10
N THR A 2 -10.45 9.63 19.05
CA THR A 2 -10.92 8.26 18.83
C THR A 2 -9.75 7.40 18.38
N GLU A 3 -9.44 6.36 19.13
CA GLU A 3 -8.36 5.42 18.84
C GLU A 3 -8.71 4.64 17.56
N ARG A 4 -8.03 4.93 16.45
CA ARG A 4 -8.25 4.26 15.15
C ARG A 4 -7.75 2.83 15.25
N ARG A 5 -8.65 1.85 15.30
CA ARG A 5 -8.31 0.42 15.35
C ARG A 5 -8.16 -0.13 13.94
N LEU A 6 -6.92 -0.34 13.49
CA LEU A 6 -6.61 -1.02 12.24
C LEU A 6 -6.64 -2.54 12.42
N THR A 7 -7.09 -3.26 11.40
CA THR A 7 -7.05 -4.73 11.39
C THR A 7 -5.61 -5.22 11.49
N VAL A 8 -5.33 -6.17 12.39
CA VAL A 8 -3.97 -6.71 12.58
C VAL A 8 -3.67 -7.76 11.51
N HIS A 9 -2.63 -7.50 10.71
CA HIS A 9 -2.09 -8.44 9.74
C HIS A 9 -0.57 -8.51 9.94
N THR A 10 -0.13 -9.44 10.80
CA THR A 10 1.25 -9.55 11.31
C THR A 10 2.32 -9.43 10.23
N LYS A 11 2.20 -10.17 9.12
CA LYS A 11 3.18 -10.11 8.02
C LYS A 11 3.21 -8.74 7.32
N LEU A 12 2.05 -8.11 7.19
CA LEU A 12 1.97 -6.80 6.54
C LEU A 12 2.59 -5.73 7.44
N MET A 13 2.27 -5.76 8.74
CA MET A 13 2.91 -4.88 9.73
C MET A 13 4.44 -5.06 9.78
N ALA A 14 4.93 -6.30 9.67
CA ALA A 14 6.36 -6.59 9.62
C ALA A 14 7.01 -5.93 8.40
N HIS A 15 6.45 -6.12 7.20
CA HIS A 15 6.96 -5.50 5.99
C HIS A 15 6.83 -3.97 6.00
N THR A 16 5.78 -3.41 6.61
CA THR A 16 5.69 -1.96 6.85
C THR A 16 6.83 -1.49 7.76
N ALA A 17 7.13 -2.22 8.83
CA ALA A 17 8.21 -1.87 9.75
C ALA A 17 9.59 -1.96 9.06
N GLU A 18 9.77 -2.94 8.18
CA GLU A 18 10.99 -3.13 7.38
C GLU A 18 11.19 -1.98 6.37
N MET A 19 10.12 -1.55 5.69
CA MET A 19 10.16 -0.42 4.76
C MET A 19 10.60 0.87 5.45
N LEU A 20 10.18 1.07 6.71
CA LEU A 20 10.57 2.21 7.54
C LEU A 20 11.90 1.97 8.29
N ALA A 21 12.60 0.87 8.03
CA ALA A 21 13.82 0.46 8.71
C ALA A 21 13.74 0.44 10.26
N LEU A 22 12.53 0.26 10.81
CA LEU A 22 12.31 0.21 12.25
C LEU A 22 13.08 -0.92 12.96
N PRO A 23 13.30 -2.10 12.34
CA PRO A 23 14.19 -3.10 12.92
C PRO A 23 15.58 -2.54 13.23
N HIS A 24 16.12 -1.64 12.42
CA HIS A 24 17.42 -1.01 12.63
C HIS A 24 17.36 0.11 13.68
N PHE A 25 16.36 0.99 13.59
CA PHE A 25 16.28 2.21 14.40
C PHE A 25 15.61 2.05 15.76
N ALA A 26 14.56 1.25 15.86
CA ALA A 26 13.70 1.17 17.04
C ALA A 26 13.79 -0.18 17.77
N CYS A 27 14.27 -1.24 17.13
CA CYS A 27 14.27 -2.56 17.74
C CYS A 27 15.46 -2.77 18.72
N ARG A 28 15.13 -3.22 19.93
CA ARG A 28 16.15 -3.59 20.95
C ARG A 28 16.82 -4.94 20.68
N ARG A 29 16.23 -5.80 19.84
CA ARG A 29 16.78 -7.13 19.51
C ARG A 29 17.91 -7.01 18.48
N ARG A 30 19.09 -7.57 18.81
CA ARG A 30 20.29 -7.54 17.96
C ARG A 30 20.06 -8.20 16.59
N ASP A 31 19.38 -9.33 16.56
CA ASP A 31 19.16 -10.08 15.31
C ASP A 31 18.26 -9.32 14.34
N CYS A 32 17.24 -8.63 14.85
CA CYS A 32 16.36 -7.80 14.02
C CYS A 32 17.14 -6.64 13.39
N ARG A 33 18.00 -5.96 14.18
CA ARG A 33 18.83 -4.85 13.68
C ARG A 33 19.78 -5.28 12.57
N ARG A 34 20.39 -6.47 12.70
CA ARG A 34 21.36 -6.99 11.74
C ARG A 34 20.74 -7.43 10.42
N ARG A 35 19.50 -7.93 10.46
CA ARG A 35 18.81 -8.45 9.28
C ARG A 35 17.83 -7.44 8.65
N ASN A 36 17.70 -6.26 9.27
CA ASN A 36 16.67 -5.27 8.96
C ASN A 36 15.25 -5.88 8.86
N ALA A 37 14.93 -6.83 9.74
CA ALA A 37 13.68 -7.58 9.71
C ALA A 37 13.21 -7.92 11.12
N CYS A 38 11.91 -7.76 11.40
CA CYS A 38 11.37 -8.05 12.73
C CYS A 38 10.77 -9.46 12.79
N PHE A 39 11.50 -10.40 13.40
CA PHE A 39 11.03 -11.79 13.54
C PHE A 39 10.18 -12.03 14.80
N TRP A 40 10.08 -11.03 15.68
CA TRP A 40 9.44 -11.16 16.98
C TRP A 40 8.15 -10.36 17.05
N HIS A 41 7.05 -11.04 17.35
CA HIS A 41 5.72 -10.46 17.42
C HIS A 41 5.10 -10.72 18.80
N PHE A 42 4.31 -9.79 19.30
CA PHE A 42 3.57 -9.99 20.55
C PHE A 42 2.39 -10.93 20.30
N LYS A 43 2.29 -12.04 21.04
CA LYS A 43 1.19 -13.01 20.88
C LYS A 43 -0.20 -12.40 21.09
N GLY A 44 -0.31 -11.41 21.98
CA GLY A 44 -1.59 -10.78 22.31
C GLY A 44 -2.10 -9.77 21.29
N SER A 45 -1.21 -9.05 20.61
CA SER A 45 -1.59 -8.01 19.63
C SER A 45 -1.23 -8.35 18.18
N GLY A 46 -0.39 -9.36 17.94
CA GLY A 46 0.15 -9.69 16.62
C GLY A 46 1.15 -8.65 16.08
N GLU A 47 1.48 -7.62 16.86
CA GLU A 47 2.33 -6.51 16.44
C GLU A 47 3.83 -6.86 16.47
N PRO A 48 4.64 -6.34 15.53
CA PRO A 48 6.10 -6.42 15.58
C PRO A 48 6.65 -5.76 16.85
N CYS A 49 7.67 -6.37 17.46
CA CYS A 49 8.19 -5.90 18.75
C CYS A 49 8.83 -4.51 18.68
N CYS A 50 9.26 -4.06 17.50
CA CYS A 50 9.85 -2.73 17.29
C CYS A 50 8.84 -1.60 17.54
N LEU A 51 7.53 -1.85 17.35
CA LEU A 51 6.50 -0.82 17.51
C LEU A 51 6.36 -0.32 18.95
N ARG A 52 6.74 -1.13 19.94
CA ARG A 52 6.71 -0.72 21.36
C ARG A 52 7.73 0.34 21.75
N ASN A 53 8.73 0.59 20.90
CA ASN A 53 9.77 1.59 21.18
C ASN A 53 9.55 2.89 20.41
N LEU A 54 8.43 3.02 19.69
CA LEU A 54 8.09 4.24 18.95
C LEU A 54 7.48 5.28 19.88
N THR A 55 7.76 6.56 19.62
CA THR A 55 6.95 7.64 20.19
C THR A 55 5.54 7.64 19.60
N PRO A 56 4.56 8.31 20.23
CA PRO A 56 3.22 8.41 19.67
C PRO A 56 3.19 8.96 18.25
N GLU A 57 4.07 9.90 17.91
CA GLU A 57 4.17 10.52 16.58
C GLU A 57 4.73 9.53 15.56
N GLN A 58 5.80 8.82 15.90
CA GLN A 58 6.37 7.77 15.06
C GLN A 58 5.38 6.62 14.83
N ARG A 59 4.60 6.29 15.87
CA ARG A 59 3.54 5.28 15.77
C ARG A 59 2.44 5.70 14.80
N ARG A 60 2.01 6.97 14.83
CA ARG A 60 1.03 7.49 13.85
C ARG A 60 1.55 7.37 12.42
N LEU A 61 2.80 7.75 12.16
CA LEU A 61 3.39 7.62 10.82
C LEU A 61 3.44 6.16 10.34
N PHE A 62 3.75 5.23 11.25
CA PHE A 62 3.67 3.80 10.95
C PHE A 62 2.23 3.38 10.62
N ASP A 63 1.26 3.78 11.44
CA ASP A 63 -0.15 3.41 11.28
C ASP A 63 -0.73 3.97 9.96
N ASP A 64 -0.35 5.19 9.55
CA ASP A 64 -0.77 5.80 8.29
C ASP A 64 -0.27 4.99 7.07
N LEU A 65 1.01 4.61 7.07
CA LEU A 65 1.57 3.78 6.00
C LEU A 65 0.97 2.36 6.01
N TYR A 66 0.74 1.80 7.21
CA TYR A 66 0.13 0.49 7.38
C TYR A 66 -1.32 0.47 6.87
N GLU A 67 -2.08 1.52 7.14
CA GLU A 67 -3.45 1.71 6.62
C GLU A 67 -3.46 1.73 5.09
N GLN A 68 -2.54 2.47 4.45
CA GLN A 68 -2.43 2.45 2.99
C GLN A 68 -2.11 1.05 2.45
N ALA A 69 -1.22 0.31 3.10
CA ALA A 69 -0.91 -1.06 2.70
C ALA A 69 -2.10 -2.00 2.85
N LEU A 70 -2.93 -1.83 3.90
CA LEU A 70 -4.17 -2.57 4.09
C LEU A 70 -5.18 -2.28 2.98
N LEU A 71 -5.40 -0.99 2.67
CA LEU A 71 -6.32 -0.56 1.61
C LEU A 71 -5.89 -1.14 0.25
N VAL A 72 -4.60 -1.08 -0.08
CA VAL A 72 -4.07 -1.66 -1.32
C VAL A 72 -4.22 -3.19 -1.34
N ARG A 73 -3.97 -3.88 -0.22
CA ARG A 73 -4.16 -5.33 -0.15
C ARG A 73 -5.63 -5.72 -0.38
N GLU A 74 -6.57 -4.99 0.20
CA GLU A 74 -8.00 -5.32 0.17
C GLU A 74 -8.66 -4.95 -1.17
N HIS A 75 -8.28 -3.80 -1.73
CA HIS A 75 -8.92 -3.23 -2.91
C HIS A 75 -8.07 -3.31 -4.18
N GLY A 76 -6.76 -3.55 -4.04
CA GLY A 76 -5.81 -3.70 -5.13
C GLY A 76 -6.26 -4.75 -6.14
N GLY A 77 -6.63 -4.27 -7.33
CA GLY A 77 -7.11 -5.09 -8.43
C GLY A 77 -8.59 -5.50 -8.40
N ARG A 78 -9.35 -5.26 -7.32
CA ARG A 78 -10.83 -5.50 -7.32
C ARG A 78 -11.61 -4.25 -7.73
N ASN A 79 -11.23 -3.10 -7.21
CA ASN A 79 -11.94 -1.83 -7.45
C ASN A 79 -11.27 -0.93 -8.50
N GLY A 80 -10.26 -1.45 -9.21
CA GLY A 80 -9.57 -0.73 -10.29
C GLY A 80 -9.04 0.66 -9.89
N LEU A 81 -8.88 1.52 -10.89
CA LEU A 81 -8.23 2.85 -10.88
C LEU A 81 -8.77 3.89 -9.87
N MET A 82 -9.84 3.59 -9.12
CA MET A 82 -10.43 4.49 -8.11
C MET A 82 -9.46 4.85 -6.97
N TYR A 83 -8.52 3.97 -6.64
CA TYR A 83 -7.52 4.24 -5.59
C TYR A 83 -6.40 5.20 -6.04
N ALA A 84 -6.16 5.31 -7.35
CA ALA A 84 -4.92 5.88 -7.87
C ALA A 84 -4.95 7.37 -8.22
N TRP A 85 -6.12 8.00 -8.34
CA TRP A 85 -6.25 9.23 -9.14
C TRP A 85 -6.72 10.49 -8.39
N GLY A 86 -6.66 10.51 -7.05
CA GLY A 86 -7.19 11.66 -6.28
C GLY A 86 -6.23 12.81 -5.99
N ASN A 87 -4.94 12.53 -5.71
CA ASN A 87 -4.02 13.56 -5.22
C ASN A 87 -2.55 13.17 -5.45
N ALA A 88 -1.81 13.98 -6.23
CA ALA A 88 -0.40 13.76 -6.52
C ALA A 88 0.49 13.77 -5.27
N GLU A 89 0.12 14.52 -4.23
CA GLU A 89 0.87 14.60 -2.96
C GLU A 89 0.86 13.28 -2.19
N HIS A 90 -0.19 12.48 -2.33
CA HIS A 90 -0.33 11.20 -1.65
C HIS A 90 0.28 10.03 -2.45
N ARG A 91 0.73 10.28 -3.68
CA ARG A 91 1.25 9.24 -4.57
C ARG A 91 2.44 8.47 -3.96
N PRO A 92 3.45 9.11 -3.33
CA PRO A 92 4.55 8.37 -2.71
C PRO A 92 4.10 7.42 -1.61
N LEU A 93 3.15 7.85 -0.78
CA LEU A 93 2.61 7.03 0.31
C LEU A 93 1.81 5.84 -0.23
N GLN A 94 1.02 6.06 -1.28
CA GLN A 94 0.30 4.98 -1.95
C GLN A 94 1.25 3.98 -2.62
N ASP A 95 2.30 4.46 -3.29
CA ASP A 95 3.29 3.61 -3.96
C ASP A 95 4.05 2.76 -2.93
N ALA A 96 4.41 3.34 -1.78
CA ALA A 96 4.95 2.57 -0.65
C ALA A 96 3.96 1.50 -0.16
N GLY A 97 2.67 1.83 -0.05
CA GLY A 97 1.61 0.86 0.28
C GLY A 97 1.51 -0.29 -0.73
N VAL A 98 1.67 -0.01 -2.03
CA VAL A 98 1.68 -1.02 -3.10
C VAL A 98 2.87 -1.97 -2.96
N GLU A 99 4.07 -1.43 -2.75
CA GLU A 99 5.27 -2.25 -2.58
C GLU A 99 5.18 -3.13 -1.33
N ILE A 100 4.64 -2.61 -0.22
CA ILE A 100 4.41 -3.40 0.98
C ILE A 100 3.37 -4.50 0.71
N ALA A 101 2.20 -4.17 0.14
CA ALA A 101 1.12 -5.13 -0.08
C ALA A 101 1.56 -6.29 -0.98
N ARG A 102 2.35 -6.01 -2.03
CA ARG A 102 2.87 -6.99 -2.99
C ARG A 102 3.55 -8.19 -2.32
N THR A 103 4.23 -7.96 -1.20
CA THR A 103 4.97 -9.01 -0.47
C THR A 103 4.07 -10.11 0.10
N ILE A 104 2.79 -9.82 0.31
CA ILE A 104 1.84 -10.74 0.95
C ILE A 104 0.66 -11.16 0.07
N ILE A 105 0.58 -10.67 -1.17
CA ILE A 105 -0.50 -11.04 -2.08
C ILE A 105 -0.45 -12.55 -2.38
N PRO A 106 -1.55 -13.29 -2.18
CA PRO A 106 -1.56 -14.73 -2.41
C PRO A 106 -1.39 -15.04 -3.91
N PRO A 107 -0.80 -16.19 -4.29
CA PRO A 107 -0.50 -16.52 -5.67
C PRO A 107 -1.67 -16.38 -6.66
N HIS A 108 -2.89 -16.72 -6.23
CA HIS A 108 -4.08 -16.63 -7.09
C HIS A 108 -4.50 -15.18 -7.41
N ASP A 109 -4.17 -14.21 -6.55
CA ASP A 109 -4.46 -12.79 -6.76
C ASP A 109 -3.29 -12.04 -7.43
N LYS A 110 -2.09 -12.64 -7.54
CA LYS A 110 -0.88 -11.98 -8.06
C LYS A 110 -1.09 -11.39 -9.46
N ARG A 111 -1.67 -12.16 -10.39
CA ARG A 111 -1.92 -11.68 -11.76
C ARG A 111 -2.77 -10.40 -11.77
N ARG A 112 -3.85 -10.39 -10.99
CA ARG A 112 -4.76 -9.24 -10.86
C ARG A 112 -4.04 -8.04 -10.26
N PHE A 113 -3.25 -8.28 -9.22
CA PHE A 113 -2.47 -7.25 -8.55
C PHE A 113 -1.39 -6.64 -9.46
N ASP A 114 -0.68 -7.47 -10.23
CA ASP A 114 0.35 -7.02 -11.17
C ASP A 114 -0.23 -6.17 -12.30
N THR A 115 -1.43 -6.50 -12.80
CA THR A 115 -2.16 -5.65 -13.76
C THR A 115 -2.46 -4.28 -13.14
N PHE A 116 -3.08 -4.25 -11.95
CA PHE A 116 -3.34 -3.00 -11.23
C PHE A 116 -2.06 -2.15 -11.02
N ARG A 117 -0.94 -2.79 -10.67
CA ARG A 117 0.35 -2.11 -10.48
C ARG A 117 0.86 -1.49 -11.78
N ARG A 118 0.77 -2.21 -12.90
CA ARG A 118 1.16 -1.70 -14.22
C ARG A 118 0.27 -0.55 -14.69
N ASP A 119 -1.04 -0.64 -14.45
CA ASP A 119 -1.98 0.42 -14.80
C ASP A 119 -1.67 1.72 -14.03
N ARG A 120 -1.17 1.63 -12.79
CA ARG A 120 -0.68 2.78 -12.02
C ARG A 120 0.64 3.38 -12.54
N GLU A 121 1.54 2.55 -13.05
CA GLU A 121 2.80 2.99 -13.65
C GLU A 121 2.56 3.71 -14.98
N ASN A 122 1.41 3.48 -15.62
CA ASN A 122 1.04 4.13 -16.86
C ASN A 122 0.22 5.43 -16.61
N PRO A 123 0.83 6.62 -16.71
CA PRO A 123 0.12 7.89 -16.52
C PRO A 123 -0.90 8.22 -17.62
N SER A 124 -0.94 7.46 -18.72
CA SER A 124 -1.86 7.74 -19.84
C SER A 124 -3.30 7.28 -19.63
N GLY A 125 -3.59 6.47 -18.59
CA GLY A 125 -4.93 5.88 -18.38
C GLY A 125 -5.41 5.06 -19.59
N PRO A 126 -6.59 4.41 -19.53
CA PRO A 126 -7.31 4.17 -20.77
C PRO A 126 -7.63 5.55 -21.35
N ALA A 127 -7.14 5.83 -22.56
CA ALA A 127 -7.56 7.00 -23.31
C ALA A 127 -9.09 7.14 -23.19
N SER A 128 -9.50 8.33 -22.78
CA SER A 128 -10.83 8.91 -23.01
C SER A 128 -11.68 8.07 -23.97
N GLY A 129 -12.78 7.52 -23.45
CA GLY A 129 -13.83 6.94 -24.26
C GLY A 129 -14.23 7.87 -25.40
N GLY A 130 -14.48 7.26 -26.55
CA GLY A 130 -14.62 7.87 -27.87
C GLY A 130 -15.28 9.25 -27.91
N SER A 131 -14.53 10.22 -28.45
CA SER A 131 -15.14 11.20 -29.34
C SER A 131 -15.68 10.44 -30.55
N VAL A 132 -17.00 10.29 -30.58
CA VAL A 132 -17.74 9.85 -31.75
C VAL A 132 -17.36 10.80 -32.89
N ASP A 133 -16.68 10.29 -33.92
CA ASP A 133 -16.55 10.97 -35.20
C ASP A 133 -17.96 11.19 -35.75
N LEU A 134 -18.50 12.38 -35.49
CA LEU A 134 -19.65 12.90 -36.23
C LEU A 134 -19.12 13.41 -37.56
N ASP A 135 -18.89 12.45 -38.45
CA ASP A 135 -18.67 12.59 -39.88
C ASP A 135 -19.94 13.19 -40.49
N ASN A 136 -20.10 14.51 -40.39
CA ASN A 136 -21.23 15.24 -40.97
C ASN A 136 -20.95 15.46 -42.46
N ARG A 137 -21.15 14.40 -43.25
CA ARG A 137 -21.42 14.51 -44.68
C ARG A 137 -22.70 15.33 -44.88
N ARG A 138 -22.55 16.63 -45.12
CA ARG A 138 -23.55 17.43 -45.84
C ARG A 138 -23.01 17.76 -47.21
N ASP A 139 -23.28 16.84 -48.13
CA ASP A 139 -23.47 17.12 -49.54
C ASP A 139 -24.78 16.44 -49.97
N ARG A 140 -25.55 17.14 -50.83
CA ARG A 140 -26.88 16.83 -51.40
C ARG A 140 -28.04 17.38 -50.55
N SER A 141 -28.89 18.28 -51.04
CA SER A 141 -29.32 18.60 -52.42
C SER A 141 -29.74 20.05 -52.55
#